data_AF-A0AB37NL03-F1
#
_entry.id   AF-A0AB37NL03-F1
#
_cell.length_a   1.000
_cell.length_b   1.000
_cell.length_c   1.000
_cell.angle_alpha   90.00
_cell.angle_beta   90.00
_cell.angle_gamma   90.00
#
_symmetry.space_group_name_H-M   'P 1'
#
loop_
_entity.id
_entity.type
_entity.pdbx_description
1 polymer ?
#
loop_
_entity_poly.entity_id
_entity_poly.type
_entity_poly.pdbx_seq_one_letter_code
_entity_poly.pdbx_strand_id
1 'polypeptide(L)' 'MERYSQISNEAAARMILKGNFGKLWVKDSKDVVKCSTCLIRLEELPELVFFVKEQVET' A
#
# COMPACT_ATOMS: atom_id res chain seq x y z
N MET A 1 -7.97 9.88 13.95
CA MET A 1 -6.61 9.52 13.52
C MET A 1 -6.72 8.37 12.54
N GLU A 2 -6.12 8.47 11.37
CA GLU A 2 -6.03 7.33 10.45
C GLU A 2 -5.03 6.30 10.99
N ARG A 3 -5.35 5.01 10.89
CA ARG A 3 -4.47 3.92 11.28
C ARG A 3 -4.09 3.11 10.06
N TYR A 4 -2.82 2.75 9.97
CA TYR A 4 -2.24 2.01 8.87
C TYR A 4 -1.50 0.79 9.41
N SER A 5 -1.80 -0.39 8.86
CA SER A 5 -1.07 -1.62 9.17
C SER A 5 -0.11 -1.92 8.03
N GLN A 6 1.16 -2.13 8.34
CA GLN A 6 2.14 -2.55 7.35
C GLN A 6 1.84 -3.99 6.89
N ILE A 7 1.98 -4.26 5.59
CA ILE A 7 1.82 -5.59 5.00
C ILE A 7 3.10 -6.03 4.31
N SER A 8 3.24 -7.34 4.06
CA SER A 8 4.36 -7.86 3.28
C SER A 8 4.24 -7.49 1.80
N ASN A 9 5.37 -7.43 1.11
CA ASN A 9 5.41 -7.17 -0.34
C ASN A 9 4.68 -8.26 -1.14
N GLU A 10 4.68 -9.51 -0.63
CA GLU A 10 3.90 -10.61 -1.22
C GLU A 10 2.38 -10.37 -1.09
N ALA A 11 1.93 -9.88 0.07
CA ALA A 11 0.52 -9.51 0.26
C ALA A 11 0.13 -8.32 -0.64
N ALA A 12 1.00 -7.31 -0.74
CA ALA A 12 0.80 -6.17 -1.64
C ALA A 12 0.71 -6.62 -3.11
N ALA A 13 1.63 -7.47 -3.58
CA ALA A 13 1.61 -8.03 -4.92
C ALA A 13 0.31 -8.80 -5.20
N ARG A 14 -0.15 -9.64 -4.25
CA ARG A 14 -1.44 -10.33 -4.36
C ARG A 14 -2.62 -9.36 -4.48
N MET A 15 -2.60 -8.24 -3.77
CA MET A 15 -3.65 -7.22 -3.86
C MET A 15 -3.64 -6.51 -5.21
N ILE A 16 -2.45 -6.18 -5.74
CA ILE A 16 -2.27 -5.59 -7.08
C ILE A 16 -2.86 -6.52 -8.14
N LEU A 17 -2.47 -7.80 -8.12
CA LEU A 17 -2.95 -8.81 -9.08
C LEU A 17 -4.47 -9.01 -9.01
N LYS A 18 -5.07 -8.85 -7.83
CA LYS A 18 -6.53 -8.91 -7.62
C LYS A 18 -7.26 -7.61 -7.98
N GLY A 19 -6.58 -6.60 -8.51
CA GLY A 19 -7.17 -5.29 -8.81
C GLY A 19 -7.51 -4.44 -7.58
N ASN A 20 -7.06 -4.83 -6.38
CA ASN A 20 -7.31 -4.11 -5.12
C ASN A 20 -6.28 -3.00 -4.86
N PHE A 21 -5.67 -2.45 -5.91
CA PHE A 21 -4.62 -1.43 -5.80
C PHE A 21 -5.07 -0.15 -5.08
N GLY A 22 -6.34 0.24 -5.21
CA GLY A 22 -6.90 1.42 -4.53
C GLY A 22 -6.99 1.30 -3.00
N LYS A 23 -6.77 0.11 -2.44
CA LYS A 23 -6.71 -0.14 -0.99
C LYS A 23 -5.28 -0.13 -0.43
N LEU A 24 -4.27 -0.08 -1.30
CA LEU A 24 -2.87 -0.07 -0.92
C LEU A 24 -2.38 1.36 -0.71
N TRP A 25 -1.49 1.48 0.26
CA TRP A 25 -0.76 2.68 0.58
C TRP A 25 0.73 2.33 0.59
N VAL A 26 1.57 3.30 0.27
CA VAL A 26 3.02 3.14 0.23
C VAL A 26 3.66 4.27 1.03
N LYS A 27 4.77 3.99 1.71
CA LYS A 27 5.55 5.03 2.36
C LYS A 27 6.47 5.68 1.33
N ASP A 28 6.19 6.94 1.03
CA ASP A 28 7.06 7.81 0.24
C ASP A 28 7.75 8.79 1.18
N SER A 29 9.08 8.70 1.29
CA SER A 29 9.98 9.60 2.02
C SER A 29 9.61 9.82 3.50
N LYS A 30 8.52 10.54 3.79
CA LYS A 30 8.00 10.83 5.14
C LYS A 30 6.50 10.56 5.30
N ASP A 31 5.77 10.36 4.21
CA ASP A 31 4.30 10.26 4.23
C ASP A 31 3.83 8.89 3.72
N VAL A 32 2.65 8.47 4.20
CA VAL A 32 1.94 7.29 3.70
C VAL A 32 0.91 7.76 2.70
N VAL A 33 1.12 7.44 1.43
CA VAL A 33 0.31 7.92 0.30
C VAL A 33 -0.42 6.77 -0.37
N LYS A 34 -1.56 7.05 -0.99
CA LYS A 34 -2.30 6.01 -1.72
C LYS A 34 -1.50 5.56 -2.92
N CYS A 35 -1.46 4.25 -3.18
CA CYS A 35 -0.78 3.76 -4.37
C CYS A 35 -1.46 4.28 -5.65
N SER A 36 -2.77 4.56 -5.63
CA SER A 36 -3.49 5.18 -6.76
C SER A 36 -3.00 6.57 -7.15
N THR A 37 -2.26 7.27 -6.28
CA THR A 37 -1.72 8.61 -6.56
C THR A 37 -0.25 8.58 -6.97
N CYS A 38 0.37 7.40 -7.06
CA CYS A 38 1.80 7.23 -7.34
C CYS A 38 1.99 6.30 -8.54
N LEU A 39 2.99 6.60 -9.38
CA LEU A 39 3.45 5.65 -10.38
C LEU A 39 4.39 4.66 -9.69
N ILE A 40 3.90 3.45 -9.40
CA ILE A 40 4.70 2.38 -8.82
C ILE A 40 5.20 1.47 -9.94
N ARG A 41 6.52 1.33 -10.11
CA ARG A 41 7.09 0.34 -11.01
C ARG A 41 7.13 -1.00 -10.30
N LEU A 42 6.70 -2.07 -10.97
CA LEU A 42 6.73 -3.42 -10.39
C LEU A 42 8.16 -3.86 -10.00
N GLU A 43 9.17 -3.32 -10.67
CA GLU A 43 10.59 -3.58 -10.39
C GLU A 43 11.01 -3.05 -9.01
N GLU A 44 10.33 -2.02 -8.50
CA GLU A 44 10.61 -1.36 -7.22
C GLU A 44 9.86 -2.03 -6.05
N LEU A 45 8.91 -2.94 -6.33
CA LEU A 45 8.10 -3.64 -5.32
C LEU A 45 8.90 -4.20 -4.13
N PRO A 46 10.10 -4.82 -4.33
CA PRO A 46 10.88 -5.35 -3.22
C PRO A 46 11.40 -4.29 -2.24
N GLU A 47 11.59 -3.06 -2.70
CA GLU A 47 12.18 -1.97 -1.91
C GLU A 47 11.12 -1.09 -1.23
N LEU A 48 9.87 -1.18 -1.71
CA LEU A 48 8.76 -0.41 -1.19
C LEU A 48 8.18 -1.02 0.09
N VAL A 49 7.61 -0.15 0.93
CA VAL A 49 6.91 -0.53 2.16
C VAL A 49 5.43 -0.24 1.99
N PHE A 50 4.61 -1.29 2.01
CA PHE A 50 3.17 -1.20 1.77
C PHE A 50 2.35 -1.25 3.06
N PHE A 51 1.21 -0.57 3.01
CA PHE A 51 0.26 -0.46 4.11
C PHE A 51 -1.17 -0.64 3.60
N VAL A 52 -2.05 -1.05 4.51
CA VAL A 52 -3.50 -0.97 4.37
C VAL A 52 -4.06 -0.06 5.44
N LYS A 53 -5.11 0.70 5.12
CA LYS A 53 -5.80 1.53 6.10
C LYS A 53 -6.73 0.66 6.92
N GLU A 54 -6.59 0.67 8.24
CA GLU A 54 -7.53 0.00 9.14
C GLU A 54 -8.87 0.73 9.05
N GLN A 55 -9.92 0.01 8.65
CA GLN A 55 -11.28 0.52 8.82
C GLN A 55 -11.60 0.38 10.30
N VAL A 56 -11.68 1.51 11.01
CA VAL A 56 -12.31 1.53 12.32
C VAL A 56 -13.80 1.36 12.05
N GLU A 57 -14.30 0.12 12.15
CA GLU A 57 -15.74 -0.11 12.19
C GLU A 57 -16.30 0.73 13.34
N THR A 58 -17.20 1.65 13.00
CA THR A 58 -17.92 2.52 13.94
C THR A 58 -19.37 2.10 13.97
#